data_AF-A0A1Q5X8N3-F1
#
_entry.id   AF-A0A1Q5X8N3-F1
#
_cell.length_a   1.000
_cell.length_b   1.000
_cell.length_c   1.000
_cell.angle_alpha   90.00
_cell.angle_beta   90.00
_cell.angle_gamma   90.00
#
_symmetry.space_group_name_H-M   'P 1'
#
loop_
_entity.id
_entity.type
_entity.pdbx_description
1 polymer ?
#
loop_
_entity_poly.entity_id
_entity_poly.type
_entity_poly.pdbx_seq_one_letter_code
_entity_poly.pdbx_strand_id
1 'polypeptide(L)'
;MEKNNTEQARELFTRYLGNPIQMHREGVLQQYKQYEVDKETEKQWAEDMIAGYLKQLSIRDWEAVDTLETLSRQYPNPEMAEKIVSFASRNLMSTDSIVRLRFSENLVGIIRSHKKVLSREQLFTACRAAAELLQSVTRQPLVVDPGHELEQLGLKDKRGLNSRAKKSMDEVEALLN
;
A
#
# COMPACT_ATOMS: atom_id res chain seq x y z
N MET A 1 -14.44 -9.45 31.61
CA MET A 1 -15.26 -9.66 30.40
C MET A 1 -14.45 -10.57 29.49
N GLU A 2 -14.89 -11.81 29.29
CA GLU A 2 -14.31 -12.69 28.26
C GLU A 2 -14.61 -12.05 26.90
N LYS A 3 -13.56 -11.72 26.13
CA LYS A 3 -13.75 -11.34 24.72
C LYS A 3 -14.37 -12.52 23.99
N ASN A 4 -15.39 -12.27 23.17
CA ASN A 4 -16.02 -13.32 22.36
C ASN A 4 -14.95 -13.94 21.44
N ASN A 5 -14.99 -15.26 21.21
CA ASN A 5 -14.03 -16.00 20.38
C ASN A 5 -13.85 -15.35 18.99
N THR A 6 -14.94 -14.81 18.43
CA THR A 6 -14.92 -14.07 17.16
C THR A 6 -14.13 -12.75 17.23
N GLU A 7 -14.19 -12.02 18.34
CA GLU A 7 -13.44 -10.77 18.52
C GLU A 7 -11.94 -11.05 18.65
N GLN A 8 -11.57 -12.09 19.41
CA GLN A 8 -10.18 -12.52 19.53
C GLN A 8 -9.60 -12.98 18.18
N ALA A 9 -10.38 -13.73 17.40
CA ALA A 9 -10.01 -14.13 16.06
C ALA A 9 -9.80 -12.91 15.16
N ARG A 10 -10.74 -11.95 15.18
CA ARG A 10 -10.64 -10.71 14.40
C ARG A 10 -9.42 -9.87 14.81
N GLU A 11 -9.09 -9.81 16.09
CA GLU A 11 -7.89 -9.10 16.58
C GLU A 11 -6.61 -9.73 16.03
N LEU A 12 -6.47 -11.05 16.10
CA LEU A 12 -5.34 -11.77 15.50
C LEU A 12 -5.30 -11.55 13.99
N PHE A 13 -6.43 -11.70 13.30
CA PHE A 13 -6.53 -11.47 11.86
C PHE A 13 -6.04 -10.07 11.48
N THR A 14 -6.56 -9.05 12.16
CA THR A 14 -6.23 -7.64 11.88
C THR A 14 -4.77 -7.34 12.18
N ARG A 15 -4.25 -7.82 13.31
CA ARG A 15 -2.86 -7.60 13.72
C ARG A 15 -1.85 -8.13 12.71
N TYR A 16 -2.16 -9.24 12.05
CA TYR A 16 -1.31 -9.87 11.06
C TYR A 16 -1.79 -9.64 9.62
N LEU A 17 -2.70 -8.69 9.41
CA LEU A 17 -3.23 -8.32 8.09
C LEU A 17 -3.73 -9.53 7.29
N GLY A 18 -4.34 -10.49 7.99
CA GLY A 18 -4.82 -11.75 7.43
C GLY A 18 -3.73 -12.71 6.93
N ASN A 19 -2.45 -12.44 7.19
CA ASN A 19 -1.32 -13.19 6.64
C ASN A 19 -1.01 -14.47 7.45
N PRO A 20 -1.30 -15.67 6.91
CA PRO A 20 -1.08 -16.92 7.66
C PRO A 20 0.40 -17.22 7.89
N ILE A 21 1.29 -16.75 7.00
CA ILE A 21 2.74 -16.97 7.14
C ILE A 21 3.28 -16.15 8.32
N GLN A 22 2.85 -14.90 8.47
CA GLN A 22 3.22 -14.08 9.63
C GLN A 22 2.68 -14.68 10.92
N MET A 23 1.41 -15.07 10.95
CA MET A 23 0.82 -15.76 12.11
C MET A 23 1.56 -17.05 12.47
N HIS A 24 2.04 -17.79 11.48
CA HIS A 24 2.81 -19.02 11.71
C HIS A 24 4.17 -18.73 12.33
N ARG A 25 4.90 -17.73 11.81
CA ARG A 25 6.19 -17.29 12.35
C ARG A 25 6.08 -16.82 13.80
N GLU A 26 4.96 -16.21 14.15
CA GLU A 26 4.68 -15.68 15.48
C GLU A 26 4.01 -16.72 16.40
N GLY A 27 3.81 -17.96 15.94
CA GLY A 27 3.28 -19.07 16.74
C GLY A 27 1.78 -19.02 17.01
N VAL A 28 1.04 -18.05 16.48
CA VAL A 28 -0.40 -17.85 16.76
C VAL A 28 -1.34 -18.46 15.73
N LEU A 29 -0.83 -19.00 14.61
CA LEU A 29 -1.68 -19.55 13.55
C LEU A 29 -2.58 -20.70 14.04
N GLN A 30 -2.08 -21.57 14.91
CA GLN A 30 -2.88 -22.70 15.41
C GLN A 30 -4.02 -22.22 16.31
N GLN A 31 -3.74 -21.23 17.17
CA GLN A 31 -4.78 -20.57 17.96
C GLN A 31 -5.82 -19.91 17.05
N TYR A 32 -5.39 -19.20 16.00
CA TYR A 32 -6.31 -18.57 15.05
C TYR A 32 -7.26 -19.59 14.40
N LYS A 33 -6.72 -20.75 13.97
CA LYS A 33 -7.51 -21.82 13.34
C LYS A 33 -8.53 -22.46 14.27
N GLN A 34 -8.30 -22.46 15.59
CA GLN A 34 -9.26 -22.99 16.57
C GLN A 34 -10.55 -22.18 16.65
N TYR A 35 -10.55 -20.93 16.17
CA TYR A 35 -11.76 -20.11 16.14
C TYR A 35 -12.69 -20.45 14.96
N GLU A 36 -12.28 -21.33 14.04
CA GLU A 36 -13.09 -21.84 12.93
C GLU A 36 -13.80 -20.74 12.11
N VAL A 37 -13.12 -19.61 11.92
CA VAL A 37 -13.64 -18.49 11.13
C VAL A 37 -13.80 -18.93 9.68
N ASP A 38 -14.98 -18.74 9.11
CA ASP A 38 -15.23 -19.05 7.73
C ASP A 38 -14.60 -17.99 6.79
N LYS A 39 -14.35 -18.38 5.54
CA LYS A 39 -13.67 -17.53 4.56
C LYS A 39 -14.46 -16.28 4.17
N GLU A 40 -15.80 -16.31 4.24
CA GLU A 40 -16.61 -15.13 3.90
C GLU A 40 -16.46 -14.08 5.00
N THR A 41 -16.42 -14.51 6.26
CA THR A 41 -16.12 -13.64 7.41
C THR A 41 -14.71 -13.04 7.31
N GLU A 42 -13.68 -13.84 6.98
CA GLU A 42 -12.31 -13.32 6.76
C GLU A 42 -12.27 -12.28 5.64
N LYS A 43 -12.99 -12.54 4.54
CA LYS A 43 -13.10 -11.61 3.41
C LYS A 43 -13.76 -10.30 3.83
N GLN A 44 -14.86 -10.35 4.57
CA GLN A 44 -15.51 -9.15 5.11
C GLN A 44 -14.56 -8.35 6.02
N TRP A 45 -13.78 -9.02 6.88
CA TRP A 45 -12.80 -8.34 7.72
C TRP A 45 -11.68 -7.69 6.90
N ALA A 46 -11.22 -8.33 5.83
CA ALA A 46 -10.25 -7.75 4.91
C ALA A 46 -10.83 -6.51 4.20
N GLU A 47 -12.08 -6.58 3.73
CA GLU A 47 -12.78 -5.45 3.12
C GLU A 47 -12.95 -4.28 4.10
N ASP A 48 -13.33 -4.56 5.35
CA ASP A 48 -13.43 -3.57 6.44
C ASP A 48 -12.07 -2.90 6.71
N MET A 49 -10.99 -3.68 6.78
CA MET A 49 -9.63 -3.16 6.97
C MET A 49 -9.21 -2.25 5.81
N ILE A 50 -9.41 -2.72 4.57
CA ILE A 50 -9.10 -1.94 3.37
C ILE A 50 -9.87 -0.62 3.40
N ALA A 51 -11.18 -0.65 3.68
CA ALA A 51 -12.00 0.54 3.78
C ALA A 51 -11.53 1.49 4.90
N GLY A 52 -11.08 0.94 6.02
CA GLY A 52 -10.48 1.70 7.13
C GLY A 52 -9.21 2.43 6.72
N TYR A 53 -8.24 1.72 6.14
CA TYR A 53 -6.97 2.31 5.71
C TYR A 53 -7.13 3.28 4.54
N LEU A 54 -8.09 3.05 3.63
CA LEU A 54 -8.41 4.00 2.56
C LEU A 54 -8.87 5.36 3.11
N LYS A 55 -9.59 5.38 4.24
CA LYS A 55 -9.99 6.64 4.92
C LYS A 55 -8.83 7.32 5.65
N GLN A 56 -7.76 6.57 5.94
CA GLN A 56 -6.57 7.06 6.62
C GLN A 56 -5.47 7.50 5.65
N LEU A 57 -5.69 7.41 4.33
CA LEU A 57 -4.74 7.95 3.34
C LEU A 57 -4.45 9.41 3.65
N SER A 58 -3.16 9.73 3.71
CA SER A 58 -2.65 11.00 4.20
C SER A 58 -1.69 11.61 3.20
N ILE A 59 -1.62 12.93 3.20
CA ILE A 59 -0.61 13.69 2.46
C ILE A 59 0.66 13.92 3.28
N ARG A 60 0.62 13.58 4.58
CA ARG A 60 1.67 13.85 5.56
C ARG A 60 2.43 12.60 5.98
N ASP A 61 1.95 11.42 5.63
CA ASP A 61 2.59 10.15 5.98
C ASP A 61 2.24 9.09 4.93
N TRP A 62 2.86 7.92 5.03
CA TRP A 62 2.70 6.83 4.06
C TRP A 62 2.33 5.48 4.71
N GLU A 63 1.98 5.47 6.01
CA GLU A 63 1.72 4.23 6.74
C GLU A 63 0.48 3.49 6.22
N ALA A 64 -0.59 4.24 5.94
CA ALA A 64 -1.83 3.67 5.40
C ALA A 64 -1.60 3.03 4.02
N VAL A 65 -0.83 3.69 3.14
CA VAL A 65 -0.56 3.16 1.80
C VAL A 65 0.43 1.98 1.82
N ASP A 66 1.42 1.97 2.73
CA ASP A 66 2.28 0.79 2.98
C ASP A 66 1.43 -0.43 3.38
N THR A 67 0.46 -0.21 4.28
CA THR A 67 -0.42 -1.27 4.77
C THR A 67 -1.36 -1.77 3.67
N LEU A 68 -1.92 -0.85 2.88
CA LEU A 68 -2.75 -1.19 1.73
C LEU A 68 -1.97 -1.96 0.66
N GLU A 69 -0.70 -1.61 0.42
CA GLU A 69 0.18 -2.38 -0.49
C GLU A 69 0.36 -3.82 0.02
N THR A 70 0.57 -4.01 1.32
CA THR A 70 0.69 -5.34 1.91
C THR A 70 -0.60 -6.14 1.78
N LEU A 71 -1.75 -5.53 2.06
CA LEU A 71 -3.07 -6.15 1.89
C LEU A 71 -3.35 -6.47 0.41
N SER A 72 -2.90 -5.62 -0.52
CA SER A 72 -3.11 -5.75 -1.96
C SER A 72 -2.61 -7.06 -2.56
N ARG A 73 -1.56 -7.63 -1.95
CA ARG A 73 -0.94 -8.89 -2.40
C ARG A 73 -1.78 -10.12 -2.03
N GLN A 74 -2.60 -10.01 -0.99
CA GLN A 74 -3.40 -11.11 -0.46
C GLN A 74 -4.87 -10.99 -0.87
N TYR A 75 -5.37 -9.76 -0.96
CA TYR A 75 -6.76 -9.44 -1.24
C TYR A 75 -6.85 -8.47 -2.42
N PRO A 76 -6.74 -8.96 -3.67
CA PRO A 76 -6.91 -8.12 -4.85
C PRO A 76 -8.33 -7.54 -4.91
N ASN A 77 -8.44 -6.22 -4.82
CA ASN A 77 -9.67 -5.45 -4.95
C ASN A 77 -9.43 -4.28 -5.94
N PRO A 78 -9.98 -4.34 -7.17
CA PRO A 78 -9.86 -3.26 -8.15
C PRO A 78 -10.26 -1.87 -7.64
N GLU A 79 -11.29 -1.80 -6.78
CA GLU A 79 -11.78 -0.54 -6.21
C GLU A 79 -10.75 0.11 -5.28
N MET A 80 -9.96 -0.69 -4.57
CA MET A 80 -8.86 -0.20 -3.74
C MET A 80 -7.80 0.50 -4.61
N ALA A 81 -7.38 -0.13 -5.70
CA ALA A 81 -6.42 0.47 -6.62
C ALA A 81 -6.94 1.81 -7.19
N GLU A 82 -8.21 1.83 -7.61
CA GLU A 82 -8.86 3.05 -8.14
C GLU A 82 -8.91 4.18 -7.11
N LYS A 83 -9.31 3.89 -5.87
CA LYS A 83 -9.38 4.89 -4.78
C LYS A 83 -8.00 5.46 -4.45
N ILE A 84 -6.97 4.62 -4.41
CA ILE A 84 -5.60 5.06 -4.13
C ILE A 84 -5.07 5.92 -5.28
N VAL A 85 -5.30 5.51 -6.54
CA VAL A 85 -4.95 6.32 -7.73
C VAL A 85 -5.63 7.68 -7.71
N SER A 86 -6.92 7.71 -7.38
CA SER A 86 -7.72 8.95 -7.29
C SER A 86 -7.19 9.88 -6.19
N PHE A 87 -6.90 9.34 -5.00
CA PHE A 87 -6.27 10.10 -3.93
C PHE A 87 -4.91 10.66 -4.34
N ALA A 88 -4.06 9.81 -4.93
CA ALA A 88 -2.70 10.16 -5.31
C ALA A 88 -2.67 11.29 -6.34
N SER A 89 -3.50 11.18 -7.38
CA SER A 89 -3.59 12.16 -8.47
C SER A 89 -4.09 13.53 -8.00
N ARG A 90 -4.95 13.57 -6.97
CA ARG A 90 -5.55 14.82 -6.47
C ARG A 90 -4.69 15.53 -5.44
N ASN A 91 -3.94 14.79 -4.63
CA ASN A 91 -3.41 15.34 -3.38
C ASN A 91 -1.88 15.33 -3.28
N LEU A 92 -1.18 14.46 -4.02
CA LEU A 92 0.23 14.19 -3.73
C LEU A 92 1.23 15.05 -4.52
N MET A 93 0.80 15.78 -5.55
CA MET A 93 1.74 16.56 -6.37
C MET A 93 2.45 17.69 -5.60
N SER A 94 1.84 18.18 -4.53
CA SER A 94 2.37 19.26 -3.69
C SER A 94 2.98 18.78 -2.37
N THR A 95 3.07 17.46 -2.13
CA THR A 95 3.65 16.94 -0.89
C THR A 95 5.17 16.88 -0.97
N ASP A 96 5.81 16.66 0.18
CA ASP A 96 7.25 16.52 0.24
C ASP A 96 7.76 15.34 -0.61
N SER A 97 9.06 15.33 -0.87
CA SER A 97 9.69 14.39 -1.79
C SER A 97 9.66 12.94 -1.28
N ILE A 98 9.69 12.74 0.04
CA ILE A 98 9.71 11.42 0.69
C ILE A 98 8.32 10.81 0.59
N VAL A 99 7.27 11.55 0.99
CA VAL A 99 5.88 11.09 0.84
C VAL A 99 5.58 10.73 -0.60
N ARG A 100 5.93 11.60 -1.57
CA ARG A 100 5.69 11.29 -2.99
C ARG A 100 6.40 10.04 -3.46
N LEU A 101 7.67 9.85 -3.09
CA LEU A 101 8.40 8.64 -3.46
C LEU A 101 7.72 7.40 -2.88
N ARG A 102 7.41 7.42 -1.57
CA ARG A 102 6.81 6.28 -0.87
C ARG A 102 5.45 5.91 -1.42
N PHE A 103 4.57 6.89 -1.59
CA PHE A 103 3.26 6.64 -2.18
C PHE A 103 3.37 6.08 -3.59
N SER A 104 4.30 6.60 -4.39
CA SER A 104 4.48 6.13 -5.76
C SER A 104 4.96 4.69 -5.81
N GLU A 105 5.97 4.33 -5.01
CA GLU A 105 6.49 2.96 -4.92
C GLU A 105 5.41 1.97 -4.48
N ASN A 106 4.63 2.33 -3.46
CA ASN A 106 3.53 1.48 -3.00
C ASN A 106 2.41 1.37 -4.03
N LEU A 107 2.09 2.47 -4.72
CA LEU A 107 1.12 2.45 -5.80
C LEU A 107 1.56 1.50 -6.93
N VAL A 108 2.85 1.50 -7.29
CA VAL A 108 3.39 0.51 -8.25
C VAL A 108 3.22 -0.92 -7.73
N GLY A 109 3.50 -1.17 -6.45
CA GLY A 109 3.26 -2.46 -5.80
C GLY A 109 1.80 -2.90 -5.87
N ILE A 110 0.87 -2.00 -5.56
CA ILE A 110 -0.58 -2.25 -5.62
C ILE A 110 -1.00 -2.57 -7.07
N ILE A 111 -0.59 -1.76 -8.04
CA ILE A 111 -0.93 -1.97 -9.45
C ILE A 111 -0.44 -3.34 -9.91
N ARG A 112 0.80 -3.71 -9.55
CA ARG A 112 1.36 -5.03 -9.87
C ARG A 112 0.50 -6.16 -9.32
N SER A 113 0.09 -6.08 -8.05
CA SER A 113 -0.77 -7.08 -7.42
C SER A 113 -2.16 -7.16 -8.08
N HIS A 114 -2.60 -6.07 -8.70
CA HIS A 114 -3.91 -5.95 -9.32
C HIS A 114 -3.91 -6.13 -10.85
N LYS A 115 -2.75 -6.31 -11.50
CA LYS A 115 -2.62 -6.34 -12.97
C LYS A 115 -3.58 -7.32 -13.66
N LYS A 116 -3.92 -8.45 -13.00
CA LYS A 116 -4.83 -9.47 -13.55
C LYS A 116 -6.32 -9.15 -13.40
N VAL A 117 -6.68 -8.26 -12.47
CA VAL A 117 -8.08 -7.92 -12.15
C VAL A 117 -8.49 -6.54 -12.66
N LEU A 118 -7.53 -5.67 -12.98
CA LEU A 118 -7.80 -4.38 -13.59
C LEU A 118 -8.11 -4.52 -15.08
N SER A 119 -9.04 -3.69 -15.56
CA SER A 119 -9.20 -3.48 -17.00
C SER A 119 -7.96 -2.80 -17.59
N ARG A 120 -7.78 -2.90 -18.91
CA ARG A 120 -6.66 -2.22 -19.60
C ARG A 120 -6.66 -0.71 -19.37
N GLU A 121 -7.84 -0.09 -19.34
CA GLU A 121 -8.01 1.34 -19.09
C GLU A 121 -7.64 1.71 -17.64
N GLN A 122 -8.09 0.91 -16.68
CA GLN A 122 -7.73 1.09 -15.26
C GLN A 122 -6.22 0.93 -15.05
N LEU A 123 -5.63 -0.11 -15.64
CA LEU A 123 -4.18 -0.35 -15.58
C LEU A 123 -3.40 0.83 -16.16
N PHE A 124 -3.78 1.32 -17.33
CA PHE A 124 -3.12 2.46 -17.98
C PHE A 124 -3.24 3.73 -17.13
N THR A 125 -4.44 4.02 -16.63
CA THR A 125 -4.69 5.20 -15.77
C THR A 125 -3.86 5.15 -14.49
N ALA A 126 -3.82 3.99 -13.85
CA ALA A 126 -3.04 3.79 -12.63
C ALA A 126 -1.53 3.93 -12.88
N CYS A 127 -1.02 3.30 -13.94
CA CYS A 127 0.38 3.41 -14.34
C CYS A 127 0.76 4.86 -14.69
N ARG A 128 -0.11 5.60 -15.39
CA ARG A 128 0.11 7.01 -15.69
C ARG A 128 0.24 7.85 -14.42
N ALA A 129 -0.69 7.69 -13.48
CA ALA A 129 -0.65 8.43 -12.21
C ALA A 129 0.64 8.13 -11.41
N ALA A 130 1.05 6.86 -11.34
CA ALA A 130 2.30 6.47 -10.70
C ALA A 130 3.52 7.10 -11.39
N ALA A 131 3.57 7.03 -12.73
CA ALA A 131 4.65 7.61 -13.52
C ALA A 131 4.75 9.13 -13.35
N GLU A 132 3.63 9.85 -13.34
CA GLU A 132 3.60 11.30 -13.13
C GLU A 132 4.16 11.69 -11.75
N LEU A 133 3.78 10.96 -10.70
CA LEU A 133 4.31 11.19 -9.36
C LEU A 133 5.81 10.92 -9.30
N LEU A 134 6.29 9.79 -9.83
CA LEU A 134 7.72 9.46 -9.89
C LEU A 134 8.52 10.48 -10.69
N GLN A 135 7.98 10.96 -11.82
CA GLN A 135 8.60 12.03 -12.59
C GLN A 135 8.71 13.30 -11.77
N SER A 136 7.66 13.67 -11.02
CA SER A 136 7.70 14.84 -10.14
C SER A 136 8.82 14.72 -9.09
N VAL A 137 9.01 13.52 -8.52
CA VAL A 137 10.07 13.21 -7.56
C VAL A 137 11.44 13.44 -8.19
N THR A 138 11.65 13.09 -9.46
CA THR A 138 12.95 13.31 -10.12
C THR A 138 13.22 14.75 -10.53
N ARG A 139 12.18 15.48 -10.97
CA ARG A 139 12.30 16.80 -11.59
C ARG A 139 12.29 17.94 -10.59
N GLN A 140 11.57 17.80 -9.49
CA GLN A 140 11.45 18.87 -8.50
C GLN A 140 12.60 18.83 -7.48
N PRO A 141 12.95 19.98 -6.86
CA PRO A 141 13.92 20.04 -5.78
C PRO A 141 13.58 19.08 -4.64
N LEU A 142 14.60 18.71 -3.87
CA LEU A 142 14.38 17.98 -2.62
C LEU A 142 13.70 18.92 -1.62
N VAL A 143 12.46 18.58 -1.26
CA VAL A 143 11.69 19.21 -0.19
C VAL A 143 11.33 18.12 0.79
N VAL A 144 11.57 18.36 2.08
CA VAL A 144 11.36 17.39 3.15
C VAL A 144 10.65 18.13 4.29
N ASP A 145 9.48 17.62 4.69
CA ASP A 145 8.71 18.19 5.79
C ASP A 145 9.30 17.77 7.15
N PRO A 146 9.10 18.55 8.23
CA PRO A 146 9.59 18.19 9.55
C PRO A 146 9.09 16.81 10.00
N GLY A 147 10.01 15.96 10.47
CA GLY A 147 9.74 14.59 10.89
C GLY A 147 9.92 13.54 9.78
N HIS A 148 10.13 13.96 8.54
CA HIS A 148 10.57 13.08 7.46
C HIS A 148 12.08 13.18 7.29
N GLU A 149 12.72 12.03 7.15
CA GLU A 149 14.18 11.94 7.01
C GLU A 149 14.54 10.96 5.91
N LEU A 150 15.54 11.29 5.08
CA LEU A 150 15.97 10.39 4.01
C LEU A 150 16.53 9.08 4.57
N GLU A 151 17.07 9.13 5.79
CA GLU A 151 17.58 8.01 6.57
C GLU A 151 16.49 6.96 6.84
N GLN A 152 15.22 7.37 7.01
CA GLN A 152 14.08 6.45 7.14
C GLN A 152 13.92 5.58 5.89
N LEU A 153 14.42 6.06 4.75
CA LEU A 153 14.44 5.35 3.47
C LEU A 153 15.79 4.69 3.16
N GLY A 154 16.76 4.77 4.08
CA GLY A 154 18.14 4.35 3.83
C GLY A 154 18.85 5.20 2.76
N LEU A 155 18.40 6.43 2.56
CA LEU A 155 18.92 7.35 1.55
C LEU A 155 19.77 8.43 2.20
N LYS A 156 20.79 8.90 1.46
CA LYS A 156 21.69 9.96 1.93
C LYS A 156 21.36 11.33 1.34
N ASP A 157 20.83 11.35 0.13
CA ASP A 157 20.65 12.58 -0.62
C ASP A 157 19.57 12.45 -1.72
N LYS A 158 19.36 13.57 -2.42
CA LYS A 158 18.47 13.66 -3.59
C LYS A 158 18.86 12.70 -4.72
N ARG A 159 20.15 12.37 -4.89
CA ARG A 159 20.57 11.45 -5.96
C ARG A 159 20.05 10.04 -5.68
N GLY A 160 20.11 9.59 -4.42
CA GLY A 160 19.54 8.32 -4.00
C GLY A 160 18.03 8.24 -4.22
N LEU A 161 17.31 9.31 -3.84
CA LEU A 161 15.86 9.44 -4.05
C LEU A 161 15.50 9.40 -5.55
N ASN A 162 16.22 10.13 -6.39
CA ASN A 162 16.03 10.10 -7.84
C ASN A 162 16.34 8.72 -8.45
N SER A 163 17.34 8.01 -7.94
CA SER A 163 17.69 6.67 -8.39
C SER A 163 16.57 5.67 -8.10
N ARG A 164 15.97 5.73 -6.90
CA ARG A 164 14.81 4.89 -6.55
C ARG A 164 13.58 5.21 -7.39
N ALA A 165 13.31 6.51 -7.60
CA ALA A 165 12.21 6.93 -8.45
C ALA A 165 12.36 6.40 -9.88
N LYS A 166 13.57 6.46 -10.46
CA LYS A 166 13.88 5.90 -11.78
C LYS A 166 13.64 4.40 -11.85
N LYS A 167 14.18 3.63 -10.89
CA LYS A 167 13.93 2.19 -10.82
C LYS A 167 12.44 1.86 -10.80
N SER A 168 11.66 2.64 -10.05
CA SER A 168 10.20 2.46 -9.97
C SER A 168 9.49 2.83 -11.27
N MET A 169 10.01 3.80 -12.04
CA MET A 169 9.48 4.11 -13.38
C MET A 169 9.73 2.95 -14.35
N ASP A 170 10.91 2.33 -14.31
CA ASP A 170 11.21 1.14 -15.11
C ASP A 170 10.22 0.00 -14.78
N GLU A 171 9.86 -0.15 -13.50
CA GLU A 171 8.84 -1.11 -13.06
C GLU A 171 7.43 -0.77 -13.61
N VAL A 172 7.06 0.51 -13.70
CA VAL A 172 5.79 0.94 -14.33
C VAL A 172 5.77 0.60 -15.81
N GLU A 173 6.86 0.86 -16.53
CA GLU A 173 6.96 0.52 -17.95
C GLU A 173 6.81 -0.99 -18.18
N ALA A 174 7.43 -1.81 -17.33
CA ALA A 174 7.29 -3.26 -17.38
C ALA A 174 5.86 -3.75 -17.10
N LEU A 175 5.03 -2.98 -16.40
CA LEU A 175 3.63 -3.35 -16.13
C LEU A 175 2.73 -3.15 -17.35
N LEU A 176 3.08 -2.25 -18.27
CA LEU A 176 2.33 -1.97 -19.49
C LEU A 176 2.67 -2.91 -20.66
N ASN A 177 3.81 -3.61 -20.56
CA ASN A 177 4.22 -4.68 -21.47
C ASN A 177 3.65 -6.04 -21.01
#